data_AF-A9DI31-F1
#
_entry.id   AF-A9DI31-F1
#
_cell.length_a   1.000
_cell.length_b   1.000
_cell.length_c   1.000
_cell.angle_alpha   90.00
_cell.angle_beta   90.00
_cell.angle_gamma   90.00
#
_symmetry.space_group_name_H-M   'P 1'
#
loop_
_entity.id
_entity.type
_entity.pdbx_description
1 polymer ?
#
loop_
_entity_poly.entity_id
_entity_poly.type
_entity_poly.pdbx_seq_one_letter_code
_entity_poly.pdbx_strand_id
1 'polypeptide(L)'
;MKPPKYMLTIIVISQFLCTSLWFAGNGVMSELKTTFLLEESSLGYITSLLQFGFITGTLIFAILSIADRYAPSKVFFFCALFGAICNLVLIWKSNTYTSILTFRFLTGFFLAGIYPVGMKIASDYYQKGLGKSLGFLVGALVIGTAFPHLLKELKGELSWEFVLIATSLLATLGGILMITFIPDGPFRKPMQKINLSAIPKIFKKQKFKTAAFGYFGHMWELYTFWAFVPVMLQMYTNIHSENSFNIPLVSFSIIAIGGIGCVFGGYLAEKFGVKRIALLSLLLSCICCLIAPILFSVNSPIVFVSFLLFWGIVVIADSPLFSTLVAQNAPLQLKGTALTIVNSIGFFITIFSILLLNLLKTITTSTAILMILAIGPIFGLIALMKKEK
;
A
#
# COMPACT_ATOMS: atom_id res chain seq x y z
N MET A 1 -8.50 -16.11 27.12
CA MET A 1 -9.82 -15.66 26.63
C MET A 1 -9.72 -15.34 25.14
N LYS A 2 -10.73 -15.67 24.33
CA LYS A 2 -10.78 -15.20 22.93
C LYS A 2 -11.10 -13.70 22.94
N PRO A 3 -10.34 -12.85 22.24
CA PRO A 3 -10.67 -11.43 22.18
C PRO A 3 -12.05 -11.24 21.54
N PRO A 4 -12.82 -10.22 21.96
CA PRO A 4 -14.10 -9.90 21.34
C PRO A 4 -13.94 -9.58 19.84
N LYS A 5 -14.86 -10.10 19.02
CA LYS A 5 -14.84 -9.87 17.55
C LYS A 5 -14.87 -8.38 17.18
N TYR A 6 -15.53 -7.54 17.98
CA TYR A 6 -15.62 -6.11 17.73
C TYR A 6 -14.24 -5.41 17.74
N MET A 7 -13.25 -5.93 18.47
CA MET A 7 -11.91 -5.33 18.52
C MET A 7 -11.22 -5.38 17.16
N LEU A 8 -11.30 -6.51 16.45
CA LEU A 8 -10.72 -6.60 15.11
C LEU A 8 -11.44 -5.64 14.16
N THR A 9 -12.76 -5.58 14.25
CA THR A 9 -13.57 -4.65 13.44
C THR A 9 -13.13 -3.20 13.65
N ILE A 10 -12.95 -2.77 14.90
CA ILE A 10 -12.50 -1.41 15.22
C ILE A 10 -11.09 -1.16 14.70
N ILE A 11 -10.16 -2.11 14.85
CA ILE A 11 -8.79 -1.97 14.34
C ILE A 11 -8.82 -1.84 12.81
N VAL A 12 -9.60 -2.67 12.12
CA VAL A 12 -9.75 -2.68 10.65
C VAL A 12 -10.38 -1.37 10.17
N ILE A 13 -11.45 -0.89 10.82
CA ILE A 13 -12.08 0.39 10.48
C ILE A 13 -11.11 1.54 10.71
N SER A 14 -10.43 1.58 11.85
CA SER A 14 -9.44 2.63 12.16
C SER A 14 -8.29 2.63 11.14
N GLN A 15 -7.82 1.44 10.75
CA GLN A 15 -6.80 1.27 9.72
C GLN A 15 -7.26 1.86 8.39
N PHE A 16 -8.46 1.49 7.93
CA PHE A 16 -9.08 2.01 6.70
C PHE A 16 -9.16 3.55 6.72
N LEU A 17 -9.69 4.11 7.81
CA LEU A 17 -9.87 5.56 7.96
C LEU A 17 -8.53 6.30 7.90
N CYS A 18 -7.50 5.79 8.58
CA CYS A 18 -6.19 6.41 8.61
C CYS A 18 -5.38 6.22 7.33
N THR A 19 -5.51 5.10 6.63
CA THR A 19 -4.81 4.90 5.35
C THR A 19 -5.41 5.71 4.20
N SER A 20 -6.54 6.39 4.41
CA SER A 20 -7.06 7.39 3.46
C SER A 20 -6.08 8.53 3.17
N LEU A 21 -5.12 8.80 4.06
CA LEU A 21 -4.06 9.78 3.84
C LEU A 21 -3.05 9.38 2.73
N TRP A 22 -2.95 8.08 2.41
CA TRP A 22 -1.88 7.55 1.56
C TRP A 22 -1.90 8.19 0.18
N PHE A 23 -3.06 8.20 -0.48
CA PHE A 23 -3.25 8.73 -1.83
C PHE A 23 -4.11 10.01 -1.84
N ALA A 24 -4.26 10.69 -0.71
CA ALA A 24 -5.00 11.96 -0.65
C ALA A 24 -4.46 12.96 -1.70
N GLY A 25 -3.14 13.18 -1.74
CA GLY A 25 -2.50 14.01 -2.77
C GLY A 25 -2.59 13.45 -4.20
N ASN A 26 -2.62 12.12 -4.37
CA ASN A 26 -2.78 11.48 -5.67
C ASN A 26 -4.20 11.69 -6.22
N GLY A 27 -5.22 11.64 -5.35
CA GLY A 27 -6.61 11.89 -5.72
C GLY A 27 -6.80 13.29 -6.33
N VAL A 28 -6.16 14.30 -5.76
CA VAL A 28 -6.23 15.70 -6.20
C VAL A 28 -5.01 16.16 -7.02
N MET A 29 -4.29 15.23 -7.65
CA MET A 29 -3.03 15.54 -8.34
C MET A 29 -3.18 16.59 -9.46
N SER A 30 -4.28 16.54 -10.22
CA SER A 30 -4.53 17.49 -11.31
C SER A 30 -4.74 18.91 -10.77
N GLU A 31 -5.42 19.03 -9.64
CA GLU A 31 -5.70 20.29 -8.96
C GLU A 31 -4.45 20.83 -8.25
N LEU A 32 -3.62 19.96 -7.66
CA LEU A 32 -2.32 20.35 -7.11
C LEU A 32 -1.39 20.89 -8.19
N LYS A 33 -1.32 20.23 -9.37
CA LYS A 33 -0.51 20.69 -10.51
C LYS A 33 -0.90 22.09 -10.97
N THR A 34 -2.20 22.33 -11.14
CA THR A 34 -2.72 23.61 -11.62
C THR A 34 -2.61 24.71 -10.56
N THR A 35 -2.92 24.41 -9.30
CA THR A 35 -2.91 25.40 -8.20
C THR A 35 -1.50 25.85 -7.82
N PHE A 36 -0.53 24.92 -7.80
CA PHE A 36 0.85 25.20 -7.36
C PHE A 36 1.87 25.22 -8.50
N LEU A 37 1.40 25.21 -9.76
CA LEU A 37 2.23 25.21 -10.98
C LEU A 37 3.30 24.11 -10.97
N LEU A 38 2.89 22.89 -10.58
CA LEU A 38 3.80 21.76 -10.47
C LEU A 38 4.06 21.13 -11.83
N GLU A 39 5.27 20.60 -12.03
CA GLU A 39 5.64 19.90 -13.26
C GLU A 39 4.81 18.64 -13.51
N GLU A 40 4.74 18.20 -14.77
CA GLU A 40 4.06 16.96 -15.15
C GLU A 40 4.60 15.71 -14.43
N SER A 41 5.91 15.74 -14.11
CA SER A 41 6.67 14.72 -13.40
C SER A 41 6.29 14.61 -11.89
N SER A 42 5.52 15.55 -11.35
CA SER A 42 5.26 15.67 -9.91
C SER A 42 4.52 14.48 -9.30
N LEU A 43 3.73 13.73 -10.09
CA LEU A 43 3.02 12.54 -9.61
C LEU A 43 3.99 11.51 -9.04
N GLY A 44 5.09 11.23 -9.77
CA GLY A 44 6.12 10.31 -9.34
C GLY A 44 6.79 10.76 -8.04
N TYR A 45 7.21 12.03 -7.97
CA TYR A 45 7.89 12.56 -6.78
C TYR A 45 6.97 12.63 -5.54
N ILE A 46 5.75 13.13 -5.68
CA ILE A 46 4.78 13.22 -4.57
C ILE A 46 4.44 11.85 -3.99
N THR A 47 4.29 10.84 -4.85
CA THR A 47 4.03 9.47 -4.41
C THR A 47 5.26 8.87 -3.75
N SER A 48 6.43 8.99 -4.38
CA SER A 48 7.69 8.44 -3.88
C SER A 48 8.15 9.06 -2.56
N LEU A 49 7.95 10.36 -2.36
CA LEU A 49 8.33 11.02 -1.10
C LEU A 49 7.48 10.54 0.07
N LEU A 50 6.19 10.26 -0.15
CA LEU A 50 5.39 9.59 0.87
C LEU A 50 5.92 8.19 1.21
N GLN A 51 6.28 7.40 0.19
CA GLN A 51 6.87 6.07 0.43
C GLN A 51 8.19 6.18 1.21
N PHE A 52 9.04 7.14 0.85
CA PHE A 52 10.29 7.40 1.52
C PHE A 52 10.09 7.81 2.98
N GLY A 53 9.09 8.65 3.25
CA GLY A 53 8.62 8.98 4.58
C GLY A 53 8.22 7.73 5.36
N PHE A 54 7.36 6.90 4.78
CA PHE A 54 6.89 5.66 5.39
C PHE A 54 8.03 4.69 5.75
N ILE A 55 9.01 4.52 4.87
CA ILE A 55 10.21 3.71 5.13
C ILE A 55 11.02 4.30 6.30
N THR A 56 11.28 5.60 6.25
CA THR A 56 12.04 6.31 7.30
C THR A 56 11.35 6.19 8.65
N GLY A 57 10.05 6.44 8.69
CA GLY A 57 9.23 6.28 9.90
C GLY A 57 9.26 4.84 10.41
N THR A 58 9.11 3.86 9.52
CA THR A 58 9.10 2.43 9.90
C THR A 58 10.42 2.02 10.53
N LEU A 59 11.55 2.44 9.95
CA LEU A 59 12.88 2.15 10.49
C LEU A 59 13.12 2.87 11.82
N ILE A 60 12.80 4.17 11.92
CA ILE A 60 12.99 4.94 13.17
C ILE A 60 12.11 4.36 14.29
N PHE A 61 10.84 4.06 14.01
CA PHE A 61 9.92 3.49 14.99
C PHE A 61 10.39 2.13 15.49
N ALA A 62 10.98 1.32 14.60
CA ALA A 62 11.45 0.00 14.96
C ALA A 62 12.81 0.02 15.68
N ILE A 63 13.76 0.86 15.27
CA ILE A 63 15.06 1.06 15.94
C ILE A 63 14.86 1.61 17.36
N LEU A 64 13.99 2.61 17.51
CA LEU A 64 13.67 3.20 18.81
C LEU A 64 12.65 2.36 19.59
N SER A 65 12.07 1.32 18.97
CA SER A 65 11.02 0.48 19.56
C SER A 65 9.86 1.31 20.13
N ILE A 66 9.42 2.34 19.40
CA ILE A 66 8.43 3.34 19.87
C ILE A 66 7.14 2.66 20.31
N ALA A 67 6.64 1.71 19.52
CA ALA A 67 5.41 0.98 19.82
C ALA A 67 5.56 0.00 21.01
N ASP A 68 6.78 -0.25 21.50
CA ASP A 68 7.02 -1.01 22.74
C ASP A 68 7.14 -0.11 23.96
N ARG A 69 7.80 1.04 23.79
CA ARG A 69 8.00 2.02 24.86
C ARG A 69 6.70 2.71 25.28
N TYR A 70 5.81 2.91 24.33
CA TYR A 70 4.51 3.56 24.56
C TYR A 70 3.36 2.60 24.22
N ALA A 71 2.17 2.88 24.76
CA ALA A 71 0.97 2.14 24.40
C ALA A 71 0.73 2.24 22.88
N PRO A 72 0.63 1.12 22.13
CA PRO A 72 0.47 1.14 20.67
C PRO A 72 -0.72 1.98 20.19
N SER A 73 -1.84 1.97 20.92
CA SER A 73 -3.03 2.77 20.58
C SER A 73 -2.77 4.28 20.68
N LYS A 74 -1.94 4.72 21.65
CA LYS A 74 -1.49 6.13 21.75
C LYS A 74 -0.57 6.50 20.60
N VAL A 75 0.41 5.64 20.26
CA VAL A 75 1.31 5.86 19.12
C VAL A 75 0.50 6.00 17.83
N PHE A 76 -0.46 5.10 17.61
CA PHE A 76 -1.36 5.14 16.47
C PHE A 76 -2.15 6.46 16.42
N PHE A 77 -2.77 6.88 17.52
CA PHE A 77 -3.53 8.13 17.60
C PHE A 77 -2.70 9.36 17.27
N PHE A 78 -1.54 9.55 17.93
CA PHE A 78 -0.72 10.73 17.69
C PHE A 78 -0.16 10.76 16.26
N CYS A 79 0.18 9.61 15.69
CA CYS A 79 0.59 9.53 14.29
C CYS A 79 -0.56 9.84 13.34
N ALA A 80 -1.78 9.37 13.64
CA ALA A 80 -2.96 9.73 12.86
C ALA A 80 -3.24 11.24 12.90
N LEU A 81 -3.13 11.87 14.07
CA LEU A 81 -3.30 13.30 14.25
C LEU A 81 -2.24 14.11 13.49
N PHE A 82 -0.95 13.80 13.67
CA PHE A 82 0.12 14.53 12.99
C PHE A 82 0.12 14.28 11.47
N GLY A 83 -0.20 13.05 11.03
CA GLY A 83 -0.42 12.75 9.62
C GLY A 83 -1.57 13.55 9.01
N ALA A 84 -2.69 13.68 9.73
CA ALA A 84 -3.83 14.50 9.32
C ALA A 84 -3.47 15.99 9.22
N ILE A 85 -2.68 16.51 10.17
CA ILE A 85 -2.18 17.90 10.14
C ILE A 85 -1.28 18.10 8.91
N CYS A 86 -0.28 17.24 8.68
CA CYS A 86 0.60 17.35 7.51
C CYS A 86 -0.19 17.31 6.19
N ASN A 87 -1.24 16.48 6.12
CA ASN A 87 -2.11 16.41 4.96
C ASN A 87 -2.97 17.66 4.77
N LEU A 88 -3.49 18.27 5.85
CA LEU A 88 -4.25 19.52 5.78
C LEU A 88 -3.39 20.70 5.33
N VAL A 89 -2.13 20.75 5.75
CA VAL A 89 -1.23 21.88 5.39
C VAL A 89 -1.05 21.99 3.87
N LEU A 90 -1.25 20.92 3.10
CA LEU A 90 -1.21 20.96 1.63
C LEU A 90 -2.25 21.93 1.02
N ILE A 91 -3.30 22.30 1.75
CA ILE A 91 -4.31 23.28 1.33
C ILE A 91 -3.74 24.71 1.31
N TRP A 92 -2.67 24.98 2.07
CA TRP A 92 -2.13 26.33 2.17
C TRP A 92 -1.62 26.82 0.80
N LYS A 93 -2.28 27.87 0.28
CA LYS A 93 -1.98 28.52 -1.02
C LYS A 93 -0.53 28.98 -1.21
N SER A 94 0.23 29.21 -0.14
CA SER A 94 1.64 29.63 -0.18
C SER A 94 2.62 28.46 -0.24
N ASN A 95 2.12 27.22 -0.32
CA ASN A 95 2.99 26.06 -0.48
C ASN A 95 3.80 26.16 -1.78
N THR A 96 5.09 25.87 -1.66
CA THR A 96 6.01 25.62 -2.77
C THR A 96 6.11 24.13 -3.07
N TYR A 97 6.66 23.77 -4.24
CA TYR A 97 6.96 22.38 -4.59
C TYR A 97 7.70 21.64 -3.46
N THR A 98 8.75 22.24 -2.90
CA THR A 98 9.53 21.66 -1.80
C THR A 98 8.67 21.44 -0.56
N SER A 99 7.84 22.41 -0.17
CA SER A 99 6.98 22.26 1.01
C SER A 99 5.95 21.14 0.84
N ILE A 100 5.37 20.98 -0.36
CA ILE A 100 4.45 19.88 -0.68
C ILE A 100 5.18 18.54 -0.54
N LEU A 101 6.37 18.41 -1.12
CA LEU A 101 7.18 17.20 -0.98
C LEU A 101 7.53 16.89 0.48
N THR A 102 7.88 17.90 1.27
CA THR A 102 8.16 17.76 2.71
C THR A 102 6.93 17.28 3.47
N PHE A 103 5.75 17.87 3.27
CA PHE A 103 4.54 17.43 3.97
C PHE A 103 4.06 16.05 3.50
N ARG A 104 4.30 15.68 2.24
CA ARG A 104 4.05 14.31 1.75
C ARG A 104 4.99 13.30 2.39
N PHE A 105 6.27 13.64 2.53
CA PHE A 105 7.22 12.84 3.30
C PHE A 105 6.80 12.69 4.77
N LEU A 106 6.43 13.79 5.44
CA LEU A 106 5.99 13.74 6.84
C LEU A 106 4.70 12.93 7.02
N THR A 107 3.74 13.06 6.09
CA THR A 107 2.52 12.23 6.09
C THR A 107 2.89 10.73 6.00
N GLY A 108 3.82 10.38 5.10
CA GLY A 108 4.39 9.03 5.02
C GLY A 108 5.04 8.58 6.32
N PHE A 109 5.87 9.43 6.91
CA PHE A 109 6.54 9.16 8.18
C PHE A 109 5.55 8.78 9.28
N PHE A 110 4.46 9.54 9.42
CA PHE A 110 3.43 9.23 10.42
C PHE A 110 2.58 8.00 10.05
N LEU A 111 2.38 7.68 8.77
CA LEU A 111 1.72 6.43 8.36
C LEU A 111 2.45 5.17 8.86
N ALA A 112 3.77 5.25 9.13
CA ALA A 112 4.51 4.17 9.78
C ALA A 112 4.06 3.89 11.23
N GLY A 113 3.55 4.91 11.91
CA GLY A 113 2.93 4.77 13.23
C GLY A 113 1.48 4.29 13.18
N ILE A 114 0.93 4.08 11.97
CA ILE A 114 -0.45 3.64 11.75
C ILE A 114 -0.44 2.19 11.26
N TYR A 115 0.12 1.91 10.08
CA TYR A 115 0.03 0.58 9.49
C TYR A 115 0.82 -0.51 10.24
N PRO A 116 2.16 -0.39 10.40
CA PRO A 116 2.93 -1.33 11.23
C PRO A 116 2.41 -1.47 12.66
N VAL A 117 2.00 -0.36 13.29
CA VAL A 117 1.48 -0.36 14.66
C VAL A 117 0.10 -1.01 14.74
N GLY A 118 -0.79 -0.76 13.78
CA GLY A 118 -2.10 -1.42 13.67
C GLY A 118 -1.97 -2.93 13.48
N MET A 119 -1.01 -3.38 12.66
CA MET A 119 -0.67 -4.80 12.53
C MET A 119 -0.17 -5.39 13.85
N LYS A 120 0.67 -4.65 14.59
CA LYS A 120 1.12 -5.07 15.93
C LYS A 120 -0.05 -5.21 16.90
N ILE A 121 -0.90 -4.19 16.98
CA ILE A 121 -2.09 -4.19 17.85
C ILE A 121 -2.94 -5.43 17.55
N ALA A 122 -3.25 -5.71 16.28
CA ALA A 122 -4.01 -6.91 15.93
C ALA A 122 -3.30 -8.21 16.35
N SER A 123 -1.97 -8.28 16.21
CA SER A 123 -1.21 -9.45 16.65
C SER A 123 -1.21 -9.65 18.17
N ASP A 124 -1.35 -8.58 18.96
CA ASP A 124 -1.48 -8.63 20.43
C ASP A 124 -2.84 -9.22 20.89
N TYR A 125 -3.80 -9.34 19.98
CA TYR A 125 -5.10 -9.96 20.24
C TYR A 125 -5.24 -11.35 19.59
N TYR A 126 -4.64 -11.58 18.41
CA TYR A 126 -4.87 -12.79 17.61
C TYR A 126 -3.60 -13.59 17.33
N GLN A 127 -3.29 -14.59 18.18
CA GLN A 127 -2.17 -15.53 17.95
C GLN A 127 -2.48 -16.62 16.90
N LYS A 128 -3.70 -17.19 16.92
CA LYS A 128 -4.20 -18.14 15.90
C LYS A 128 -5.07 -17.38 14.91
N GLY A 129 -4.95 -17.67 13.61
CA GLY A 129 -5.68 -16.94 12.55
C GLY A 129 -5.10 -15.57 12.20
N LEU A 130 -3.83 -15.33 12.52
CA LEU A 130 -3.14 -14.08 12.19
C LEU A 130 -3.16 -13.79 10.68
N GLY A 131 -2.98 -14.81 9.84
CA GLY A 131 -3.05 -14.66 8.37
C GLY A 131 -4.38 -14.07 7.88
N LYS A 132 -5.50 -14.56 8.43
CA LYS A 132 -6.85 -14.02 8.13
C LYS A 132 -7.00 -12.58 8.62
N SER A 133 -6.52 -12.28 9.84
CA SER A 133 -6.59 -10.92 10.40
C SER A 133 -5.74 -9.93 9.59
N LEU A 134 -4.55 -10.36 9.14
CA LEU A 134 -3.70 -9.60 8.23
C LEU A 134 -4.39 -9.36 6.88
N GLY A 135 -5.11 -10.35 6.34
CA GLY A 135 -5.92 -10.19 5.13
C GLY A 135 -6.94 -9.05 5.25
N PHE A 136 -7.66 -8.95 6.37
CA PHE A 136 -8.59 -7.83 6.62
C PHE A 136 -7.89 -6.48 6.80
N LEU A 137 -6.75 -6.43 7.49
CA LEU A 137 -6.02 -5.19 7.71
C LEU A 137 -5.40 -4.66 6.42
N VAL A 138 -4.78 -5.53 5.63
CA VAL A 138 -4.25 -5.16 4.31
C VAL A 138 -5.41 -4.78 3.41
N GLY A 139 -6.53 -5.50 3.44
CA GLY A 139 -7.73 -5.15 2.68
C GLY A 139 -8.28 -3.76 3.02
N ALA A 140 -8.37 -3.43 4.31
CA ALA A 140 -8.73 -2.09 4.77
C ALA A 140 -7.72 -1.03 4.33
N LEU A 141 -6.42 -1.35 4.34
CA LEU A 141 -5.39 -0.47 3.79
C LEU A 141 -5.66 -0.17 2.31
N VAL A 142 -5.96 -1.19 1.49
CA VAL A 142 -6.24 -1.02 0.06
C VAL A 142 -7.42 -0.07 -0.16
N ILE A 143 -8.54 -0.35 0.51
CA ILE A 143 -9.77 0.45 0.35
C ILE A 143 -9.52 1.88 0.85
N GLY A 144 -8.79 2.04 1.95
CA GLY A 144 -8.42 3.34 2.50
C GLY A 144 -7.56 4.13 1.50
N THR A 145 -6.51 3.50 0.95
CA THR A 145 -5.67 4.11 -0.09
C THR A 145 -6.47 4.51 -1.32
N ALA A 146 -7.49 3.73 -1.72
CA ALA A 146 -8.35 4.09 -2.85
C ALA A 146 -9.35 5.22 -2.54
N PHE A 147 -9.73 5.39 -1.28
CA PHE A 147 -10.84 6.23 -0.84
C PHE A 147 -10.78 7.70 -1.28
N PRO A 148 -9.61 8.37 -1.37
CA PRO A 148 -9.51 9.73 -1.90
C PRO A 148 -10.06 9.88 -3.32
N HIS A 149 -9.99 8.84 -4.15
CA HIS A 149 -10.58 8.86 -5.49
C HIS A 149 -12.11 8.88 -5.43
N LEU A 150 -12.71 8.14 -4.49
CA LEU A 150 -14.15 8.20 -4.25
C LEU A 150 -14.56 9.55 -3.67
N LEU A 151 -13.79 10.10 -2.72
CA LEU A 151 -14.06 11.44 -2.18
C LEU A 151 -13.99 12.53 -3.26
N LYS A 152 -13.08 12.39 -4.23
CA LYS A 152 -13.00 13.30 -5.37
C LYS A 152 -14.26 13.24 -6.24
N GLU A 153 -14.84 12.06 -6.42
CA GLU A 153 -16.13 11.94 -7.09
C GLU A 153 -17.27 12.54 -6.27
N LEU A 154 -17.34 12.21 -4.98
CA LEU A 154 -18.42 12.65 -4.09
C LEU A 154 -18.39 14.14 -3.77
N LYS A 155 -17.28 14.85 -4.03
CA LYS A 155 -17.16 16.28 -3.74
C LYS A 155 -18.18 17.12 -4.51
N GLY A 156 -18.63 16.66 -5.67
CA GLY A 156 -19.49 17.43 -6.57
C GLY A 156 -18.88 18.80 -6.90
N GLU A 157 -19.62 19.87 -6.57
CA GLU A 157 -19.19 21.25 -6.79
C GLU A 157 -18.18 21.78 -5.75
N LEU A 158 -17.90 21.01 -4.69
CA LEU A 158 -16.93 21.41 -3.68
C LEU A 158 -15.51 21.49 -4.27
N SER A 159 -14.70 22.36 -3.66
CA SER A 159 -13.32 22.57 -4.05
C SER A 159 -12.45 21.34 -3.73
N TRP A 160 -11.28 21.22 -4.36
CA TRP A 160 -10.42 20.03 -4.24
C TRP A 160 -9.89 19.82 -2.81
N GLU A 161 -9.79 20.91 -2.03
CA GLU A 161 -9.46 20.93 -0.61
C GLU A 161 -10.36 20.00 0.21
N PHE A 162 -11.62 19.79 -0.21
CA PHE A 162 -12.54 18.87 0.44
C PHE A 162 -11.95 17.47 0.63
N VAL A 163 -11.22 16.94 -0.37
CA VAL A 163 -10.62 15.60 -0.29
C VAL A 163 -9.55 15.54 0.82
N LEU A 164 -8.73 16.59 0.94
CA LEU A 164 -7.71 16.68 1.98
C LEU A 164 -8.34 16.86 3.37
N ILE A 165 -9.39 17.68 3.49
CA ILE A 165 -10.12 17.87 4.74
C ILE A 165 -10.77 16.55 5.18
N ALA A 166 -11.51 15.90 4.28
CA ALA A 166 -12.22 14.67 4.58
C ALA A 166 -11.26 13.54 4.99
N THR A 167 -10.17 13.32 4.25
CA THR A 167 -9.16 12.30 4.59
C THR A 167 -8.48 12.58 5.94
N SER A 168 -8.20 13.85 6.26
CA SER A 168 -7.65 14.24 7.56
C SER A 168 -8.63 14.05 8.73
N LEU A 169 -9.92 14.35 8.52
CA LEU A 169 -10.97 14.08 9.51
C LEU A 169 -11.15 12.58 9.75
N LEU A 170 -11.18 11.78 8.67
CA LEU A 170 -11.26 10.32 8.75
C LEU A 170 -10.06 9.77 9.52
N ALA A 171 -8.84 10.19 9.18
CA ALA A 171 -7.65 9.73 9.89
C ALA A 171 -7.68 10.10 11.38
N THR A 172 -8.08 11.31 11.72
CA THR A 172 -8.25 11.73 13.13
C THR A 172 -9.28 10.86 13.84
N LEU A 173 -10.43 10.61 13.21
CA LEU A 173 -11.47 9.72 13.74
C LEU A 173 -10.96 8.29 13.94
N GLY A 174 -10.23 7.73 12.98
CA GLY A 174 -9.60 6.42 13.11
C GLY A 174 -8.62 6.36 14.29
N GLY A 175 -7.85 7.42 14.51
CA GLY A 175 -7.02 7.58 15.71
C GLY A 175 -7.84 7.59 17.00
N ILE A 176 -8.92 8.36 17.04
CA ILE A 176 -9.83 8.47 18.22
C ILE A 176 -10.45 7.10 18.54
N LEU A 177 -10.92 6.38 17.53
CA LEU A 177 -11.46 5.03 17.69
C LEU A 177 -10.43 4.09 18.32
N MET A 178 -9.17 4.15 17.85
CA MET A 178 -8.09 3.31 18.36
C MET A 178 -7.78 3.60 19.84
N ILE A 179 -7.60 4.87 20.22
CA ILE A 179 -7.24 5.23 21.60
C ILE A 179 -8.38 5.03 22.59
N THR A 180 -9.63 5.16 22.14
CA THR A 180 -10.82 5.08 23.01
C THR A 180 -11.25 3.64 23.25
N PHE A 181 -11.26 2.80 22.21
CA PHE A 181 -11.88 1.48 22.27
C PHE A 181 -10.90 0.30 22.28
N ILE A 182 -9.62 0.52 21.96
CA ILE A 182 -8.61 -0.55 21.92
C ILE A 182 -7.61 -0.37 23.07
N PRO A 183 -7.84 -1.06 24.21
CA PRO A 183 -6.85 -1.12 25.28
C PRO A 183 -5.61 -1.92 24.85
N ASP A 184 -4.61 -2.00 25.73
CA ASP A 184 -3.47 -2.89 25.52
C ASP A 184 -3.93 -4.36 25.45
N GLY A 185 -3.46 -5.09 24.44
CA GLY A 185 -3.91 -6.46 24.16
C GLY A 185 -3.42 -7.49 25.18
N PRO A 186 -4.18 -8.58 25.40
CA PRO A 186 -3.86 -9.60 26.42
C PRO A 186 -2.61 -10.43 26.09
N PHE A 187 -2.18 -10.45 24.82
CA PHE A 187 -0.96 -11.12 24.39
C PHE A 187 0.17 -10.12 24.07
N ARG A 188 0.05 -8.87 24.53
CA ARG A 188 1.08 -7.85 24.36
C ARG A 188 2.40 -8.39 24.87
N LYS A 189 3.38 -8.45 23.97
CA LYS A 189 4.77 -8.75 24.29
C LYS A 189 5.64 -7.61 23.76
N PRO A 190 6.70 -7.21 24.49
CA PRO A 190 7.68 -6.32 23.92
C PRO A 190 8.21 -6.95 22.63
N MET A 191 8.21 -6.17 21.55
CA MET A 191 8.79 -6.57 20.29
C MET A 191 10.27 -6.88 20.52
N GLN A 192 10.76 -7.90 19.85
CA GLN A 192 12.19 -8.20 19.87
C GLN A 192 12.94 -7.00 19.29
N LYS A 193 13.93 -6.50 20.02
CA LYS A 193 14.79 -5.41 19.57
C LYS A 193 15.30 -5.73 18.17
N ILE A 194 15.26 -4.73 17.27
CA ILE A 194 15.82 -4.90 15.94
C ILE A 194 17.30 -5.26 16.06
N ASN A 195 17.68 -6.33 15.38
CA ASN A 195 19.07 -6.76 15.28
C ASN A 195 19.53 -6.65 13.82
N LEU A 196 19.98 -5.46 13.43
CA LEU A 196 20.47 -5.18 12.07
C LEU A 196 21.65 -6.08 11.69
N SER A 197 22.53 -6.42 12.65
CA SER A 197 23.67 -7.32 12.42
C SER A 197 23.25 -8.75 12.03
N ALA A 198 22.00 -9.13 12.34
CA ALA A 198 21.46 -10.44 12.00
C ALA A 198 20.90 -10.50 10.58
N ILE A 199 20.66 -9.37 9.90
CA ILE A 199 20.08 -9.33 8.55
C ILE A 199 20.84 -10.24 7.58
N PRO A 200 22.19 -10.17 7.45
CA PRO A 200 22.91 -11.06 6.55
C PRO A 200 22.72 -12.54 6.89
N LYS A 201 22.59 -12.89 8.18
CA LYS A 201 22.36 -14.27 8.64
C LYS A 201 20.96 -14.76 8.26
N ILE A 202 19.94 -13.89 8.32
CA ILE A 202 18.56 -14.23 7.92
C ILE A 202 18.50 -14.47 6.41
N PHE A 203 19.13 -13.62 5.59
CA PHE A 203 19.14 -13.76 4.13
C PHE A 203 19.96 -14.95 3.61
N LYS A 204 20.81 -15.58 4.44
CA LYS A 204 21.45 -16.87 4.13
C LYS A 204 20.48 -18.04 4.14
N LYS A 205 19.33 -17.93 4.81
CA LYS A 205 18.32 -19.00 4.86
C LYS A 205 17.52 -18.99 3.55
N GLN A 206 17.63 -20.07 2.78
CA GLN A 206 17.04 -20.14 1.43
C GLN A 206 15.53 -19.91 1.44
N LYS A 207 14.79 -20.54 2.36
CA LYS A 207 13.34 -20.37 2.50
C LYS A 207 12.92 -18.93 2.81
N PHE A 208 13.71 -18.22 3.61
CA PHE A 208 13.47 -16.82 3.89
C PHE A 208 13.74 -15.97 2.65
N LYS A 209 14.87 -16.22 1.99
CA LYS A 209 15.29 -15.51 0.79
C LYS A 209 14.23 -15.64 -0.32
N THR A 210 13.72 -16.82 -0.59
CA THR A 210 12.69 -17.01 -1.63
C THR A 210 11.40 -16.24 -1.32
N ALA A 211 10.96 -16.24 -0.05
CA ALA A 211 9.80 -15.45 0.38
C ALA A 211 10.04 -13.93 0.25
N ALA A 212 11.21 -13.44 0.67
CA ALA A 212 11.57 -12.03 0.59
C ALA A 212 11.67 -11.54 -0.86
N PHE A 213 12.30 -12.30 -1.76
CA PHE A 213 12.40 -11.93 -3.17
C PHE A 213 11.06 -12.01 -3.91
N GLY A 214 10.17 -12.93 -3.51
CA GLY A 214 8.77 -12.93 -3.98
C GLY A 214 8.06 -11.62 -3.61
N TYR A 215 8.19 -11.18 -2.34
CA TYR A 215 7.64 -9.90 -1.88
C TYR A 215 8.23 -8.70 -2.63
N PHE A 216 9.54 -8.69 -2.87
CA PHE A 216 10.21 -7.62 -3.61
C PHE A 216 9.71 -7.52 -5.05
N GLY A 217 9.50 -8.66 -5.71
CA GLY A 217 8.93 -8.71 -7.06
C GLY A 217 7.52 -8.14 -7.11
N HIS A 218 6.66 -8.51 -6.15
CA HIS A 218 5.33 -7.94 -5.98
C HIS A 218 5.37 -6.41 -5.74
N MET A 219 6.26 -5.94 -4.86
CA MET A 219 6.35 -4.51 -4.51
C MET A 219 6.85 -3.63 -5.66
N TRP A 220 7.62 -4.16 -6.61
CA TRP A 220 7.99 -3.43 -7.83
C TRP A 220 6.75 -3.03 -8.64
N GLU A 221 5.73 -3.88 -8.69
CA GLU A 221 4.51 -3.66 -9.47
C GLU A 221 3.48 -2.83 -8.71
N LEU A 222 3.15 -3.24 -7.48
CA LEU A 222 1.92 -2.86 -6.78
C LEU A 222 1.64 -1.35 -6.72
N TYR A 223 2.53 -0.58 -6.10
CA TYR A 223 2.27 0.84 -5.86
C TYR A 223 2.39 1.68 -7.13
N THR A 224 3.18 1.21 -8.09
CA THR A 224 3.25 1.84 -9.41
C THR A 224 1.96 1.61 -10.17
N PHE A 225 1.43 0.38 -10.16
CA PHE A 225 0.10 0.09 -10.71
C PHE A 225 -0.94 1.04 -10.11
N TRP A 226 -1.07 1.10 -8.77
CA TRP A 226 -2.03 1.97 -8.10
C TRP A 226 -1.87 3.46 -8.46
N ALA A 227 -0.64 3.99 -8.42
CA ALA A 227 -0.40 5.40 -8.74
C ALA A 227 -0.72 5.73 -10.20
N PHE A 228 -0.60 4.75 -11.11
CA PHE A 228 -0.84 4.91 -12.54
C PHE A 228 -2.24 4.50 -12.99
N VAL A 229 -3.11 3.92 -12.15
CA VAL A 229 -4.50 3.58 -12.55
C VAL A 229 -5.25 4.79 -13.17
N PRO A 230 -5.29 5.98 -12.55
CA PRO A 230 -5.92 7.15 -13.17
C PRO A 230 -5.24 7.56 -14.49
N VAL A 231 -3.92 7.37 -14.57
CA VAL A 231 -3.13 7.67 -15.77
C VAL A 231 -3.47 6.70 -16.90
N MET A 232 -3.63 5.41 -16.61
CA MET A 232 -4.01 4.38 -17.56
C MET A 232 -5.42 4.64 -18.14
N LEU A 233 -6.37 5.05 -17.30
CA LEU A 233 -7.71 5.42 -17.75
C LEU A 233 -7.69 6.67 -18.66
N GLN A 234 -6.87 7.66 -18.32
CA GLN A 234 -6.68 8.85 -19.17
C GLN A 234 -6.02 8.50 -20.50
N MET A 235 -4.98 7.66 -20.49
CA MET A 235 -4.30 7.20 -21.70
C MET A 235 -5.26 6.44 -22.63
N TYR A 236 -6.14 5.59 -22.07
CA TYR A 236 -7.16 4.90 -22.84
C TYR A 236 -8.15 5.86 -23.50
N THR A 237 -8.64 6.85 -22.74
CA THR A 237 -9.55 7.91 -23.23
C THR A 237 -8.90 8.70 -24.37
N ASN A 238 -7.60 8.96 -24.29
CA ASN A 238 -6.88 9.67 -25.36
C ASN A 238 -6.72 8.84 -26.63
N ILE A 239 -6.68 7.50 -26.53
CA ILE A 239 -6.58 6.58 -27.67
C ILE A 239 -7.95 6.38 -28.32
N HIS A 240 -9.00 6.22 -27.51
CA HIS A 240 -10.39 5.99 -27.95
C HIS A 240 -11.28 7.15 -27.50
N SER A 241 -11.16 8.29 -28.18
CA SER A 241 -11.73 9.59 -27.80
C SER A 241 -13.26 9.62 -27.64
N GLU A 242 -13.96 8.68 -28.28
CA GLU A 242 -15.40 8.48 -28.20
C GLU A 242 -15.85 7.90 -26.85
N ASN A 243 -14.93 7.34 -26.07
CA ASN A 243 -15.20 6.76 -24.76
C ASN A 243 -14.70 7.71 -23.67
N SER A 244 -15.48 7.89 -22.62
CA SER A 244 -15.05 8.62 -21.43
C SER A 244 -15.31 7.80 -20.17
N PHE A 245 -14.45 8.01 -19.18
CA PHE A 245 -14.61 7.40 -17.86
C PHE A 245 -14.85 8.47 -16.82
N ASN A 246 -15.62 8.11 -15.81
CA ASN A 246 -15.48 8.73 -14.51
C ASN A 246 -14.16 8.23 -13.88
N ILE A 247 -13.04 8.89 -14.21
CA ILE A 247 -11.69 8.45 -13.80
C ILE A 247 -11.60 8.27 -12.28
N PRO A 248 -12.07 9.21 -11.42
CA PRO A 248 -12.04 9.01 -9.97
C PRO A 248 -12.80 7.75 -9.51
N LEU A 249 -14.06 7.57 -9.93
CA LEU A 249 -14.88 6.44 -9.50
C LEU A 249 -14.32 5.09 -9.99
N VAL A 250 -13.87 5.03 -11.24
CA VAL A 250 -13.29 3.81 -11.82
C VAL A 250 -11.94 3.50 -11.17
N SER A 251 -11.11 4.51 -10.87
CA SER A 251 -9.86 4.32 -10.13
C SER A 251 -10.09 3.79 -8.72
N PHE A 252 -11.08 4.34 -8.00
CA PHE A 252 -11.49 3.81 -6.71
C PHE A 252 -11.88 2.33 -6.82
N SER A 253 -12.73 1.99 -7.79
CA SER A 253 -13.23 0.62 -7.98
C SER A 253 -12.10 -0.37 -8.26
N ILE A 254 -11.17 -0.02 -9.16
CA ILE A 254 -10.00 -0.83 -9.53
C ILE A 254 -9.05 -1.06 -8.36
N ILE A 255 -8.79 -0.04 -7.54
CA ILE A 255 -7.88 -0.21 -6.40
C ILE A 255 -8.61 -0.93 -5.26
N ALA A 256 -9.83 -0.49 -4.89
CA ALA A 256 -10.57 -1.00 -3.73
C ALA A 256 -10.93 -2.49 -3.85
N ILE A 257 -11.21 -2.99 -5.06
CA ILE A 257 -11.47 -4.43 -5.28
C ILE A 257 -10.26 -5.31 -4.89
N GLY A 258 -9.05 -4.76 -4.91
CA GLY A 258 -7.86 -5.43 -4.37
C GLY A 258 -7.99 -5.80 -2.89
N GLY A 259 -8.74 -5.02 -2.11
CA GLY A 259 -9.01 -5.34 -0.71
C GLY A 259 -9.82 -6.63 -0.54
N ILE A 260 -10.75 -6.89 -1.46
CA ILE A 260 -11.46 -8.17 -1.57
C ILE A 260 -10.46 -9.29 -1.90
N GLY A 261 -9.54 -9.04 -2.85
CA GLY A 261 -8.45 -9.94 -3.20
C GLY A 261 -7.59 -10.37 -2.00
N CYS A 262 -7.22 -9.44 -1.10
CA CYS A 262 -6.45 -9.77 0.11
C CYS A 262 -7.20 -10.72 1.05
N VAL A 263 -8.50 -10.50 1.26
CA VAL A 263 -9.32 -11.33 2.15
C VAL A 263 -9.56 -12.71 1.54
N PHE A 264 -9.98 -12.78 0.28
CA PHE A 264 -10.20 -14.05 -0.42
C PHE A 264 -8.90 -14.83 -0.62
N GLY A 265 -7.78 -14.16 -0.91
CA GLY A 265 -6.46 -14.77 -0.99
C GLY A 265 -6.06 -15.46 0.31
N GLY A 266 -6.38 -14.84 1.46
CA GLY A 266 -6.21 -15.44 2.79
C GLY A 266 -7.01 -16.74 2.97
N TYR A 267 -8.30 -16.74 2.59
CA TYR A 267 -9.15 -17.94 2.66
C TYR A 267 -8.68 -19.06 1.71
N LEU A 268 -8.31 -18.71 0.48
CA LEU A 268 -7.77 -19.68 -0.47
C LEU A 268 -6.45 -20.28 0.02
N ALA A 269 -5.60 -19.47 0.67
CA ALA A 269 -4.33 -19.93 1.22
C ALA A 269 -4.48 -20.92 2.38
N GLU A 270 -5.56 -20.83 3.17
CA GLU A 270 -5.87 -21.83 4.20
C GLU A 270 -6.17 -23.20 3.60
N LYS A 271 -6.85 -23.24 2.45
CA LYS A 271 -7.24 -24.49 1.76
C LYS A 271 -6.14 -25.06 0.85
N PHE A 272 -5.45 -24.20 0.11
CA PHE A 272 -4.54 -24.58 -0.97
C PHE A 272 -3.06 -24.30 -0.69
N GLY A 273 -2.75 -23.67 0.46
CA GLY A 273 -1.41 -23.34 0.90
C GLY A 273 -0.95 -21.93 0.50
N VAL A 274 -0.33 -21.23 1.46
CA VAL A 274 0.13 -19.83 1.33
C VAL A 274 1.05 -19.62 0.13
N LYS A 275 2.09 -20.45 -0.03
CA LYS A 275 3.07 -20.33 -1.13
C LYS A 275 2.41 -20.49 -2.50
N ARG A 276 1.45 -21.40 -2.63
CA ARG A 276 0.80 -21.71 -3.90
C ARG A 276 -0.09 -20.57 -4.37
N ILE A 277 -0.89 -20.01 -3.47
CA ILE A 277 -1.76 -18.87 -3.80
C ILE A 277 -0.94 -17.60 -4.05
N ALA A 278 0.12 -17.34 -3.27
CA ALA A 278 1.02 -16.21 -3.53
C ALA A 278 1.67 -16.30 -4.93
N LEU A 279 2.15 -17.49 -5.31
CA LEU A 279 2.72 -17.72 -6.64
C LEU A 279 1.69 -17.51 -7.76
N LEU A 280 0.46 -18.03 -7.58
CA LEU A 280 -0.60 -17.88 -8.58
C LEU A 280 -1.01 -16.43 -8.78
N SER A 281 -1.21 -15.67 -7.69
CA SER A 281 -1.54 -14.24 -7.78
C SER A 281 -0.43 -13.46 -8.49
N LEU A 282 0.83 -13.69 -8.12
CA LEU A 282 1.97 -13.03 -8.76
C LEU A 282 2.10 -13.39 -10.25
N LEU A 283 1.80 -14.65 -10.62
CA LEU A 283 1.79 -15.10 -12.01
C LEU A 283 0.69 -14.40 -12.81
N LEU A 284 -0.52 -14.34 -12.28
CA LEU A 284 -1.64 -13.68 -12.95
C LEU A 284 -1.38 -12.17 -13.09
N SER A 285 -0.77 -11.54 -12.09
CA SER A 285 -0.36 -10.13 -12.16
C SER A 285 0.74 -9.90 -13.19
N CYS A 286 1.73 -10.80 -13.27
CA CYS A 286 2.75 -10.79 -14.33
C CYS A 286 2.12 -10.86 -15.73
N ILE A 287 1.13 -11.73 -15.92
CA ILE A 287 0.40 -11.84 -17.18
C ILE A 287 -0.33 -10.52 -17.48
N CYS A 288 -0.94 -9.88 -16.49
CA CYS A 288 -1.57 -8.57 -16.67
C CYS A 288 -0.57 -7.51 -17.14
N CYS A 289 0.61 -7.43 -16.52
CA CYS A 289 1.68 -6.53 -16.97
C CYS A 289 2.04 -6.71 -18.46
N LEU A 290 2.15 -7.96 -18.92
CA LEU A 290 2.58 -8.29 -20.28
C LEU A 290 1.48 -8.03 -21.33
N ILE A 291 0.22 -8.32 -20.99
CA ILE A 291 -0.91 -8.16 -21.93
C ILE A 291 -1.44 -6.71 -21.91
N ALA A 292 -1.15 -5.91 -20.89
CA ALA A 292 -1.67 -4.55 -20.76
C ALA A 292 -1.63 -3.71 -22.07
N PRO A 293 -0.53 -3.64 -22.84
CA PRO A 293 -0.50 -2.86 -24.09
C PRO A 293 -1.52 -3.32 -25.14
N ILE A 294 -1.81 -4.62 -25.20
CA ILE A 294 -2.80 -5.20 -26.12
C ILE A 294 -4.21 -4.75 -25.69
N LEU A 295 -4.49 -4.67 -24.39
CA LEU A 295 -5.81 -4.23 -23.93
C LEU A 295 -6.07 -2.75 -24.23
N PHE A 296 -5.03 -1.92 -24.40
CA PHE A 296 -5.19 -0.54 -24.85
C PHE A 296 -5.60 -0.44 -26.32
N SER A 297 -5.28 -1.42 -27.18
CA SER A 297 -5.70 -1.38 -28.60
C SER A 297 -7.13 -1.85 -28.82
N VAL A 298 -7.74 -2.51 -27.82
CA VAL A 298 -9.14 -2.95 -27.87
C VAL A 298 -10.08 -1.78 -27.57
N ASN A 299 -10.88 -1.37 -28.57
CA ASN A 299 -11.92 -0.36 -28.42
C ASN A 299 -13.17 -0.93 -27.73
N SER A 300 -13.04 -1.29 -26.46
CA SER A 300 -14.14 -1.67 -25.59
C SER A 300 -13.85 -1.25 -24.15
N PRO A 301 -14.50 -0.19 -23.64
CA PRO A 301 -14.35 0.27 -22.26
C PRO A 301 -14.64 -0.82 -21.23
N ILE A 302 -15.63 -1.68 -21.51
CA ILE A 302 -16.03 -2.78 -20.64
C ILE A 302 -14.90 -3.79 -20.49
N VAL A 303 -14.26 -4.17 -21.61
CA VAL A 303 -13.13 -5.13 -21.58
C VAL A 303 -11.95 -4.53 -20.84
N PHE A 304 -11.62 -3.26 -21.10
CA PHE A 304 -10.50 -2.58 -20.46
C PHE A 304 -10.69 -2.44 -18.94
N VAL A 305 -11.87 -1.99 -18.50
CA VAL A 305 -12.19 -1.86 -17.07
C VAL A 305 -12.27 -3.23 -16.38
N SER A 306 -12.85 -4.24 -17.03
CA SER A 306 -12.88 -5.60 -16.47
C SER A 306 -11.47 -6.17 -16.29
N PHE A 307 -10.58 -5.93 -17.26
CA PHE A 307 -9.17 -6.26 -17.16
C PHE A 307 -8.49 -5.55 -15.98
N LEU A 308 -8.67 -4.23 -15.84
CA LEU A 308 -8.07 -3.49 -14.72
C LEU A 308 -8.63 -3.91 -13.36
N LEU A 309 -9.93 -4.23 -13.26
CA LEU A 309 -10.52 -4.77 -12.04
C LEU A 309 -9.89 -6.12 -11.68
N PHE A 310 -9.71 -7.01 -12.66
CA PHE A 310 -9.02 -8.27 -12.45
C PHE A 310 -7.58 -8.06 -12.00
N TRP A 311 -6.83 -7.18 -12.68
CA TRP A 311 -5.46 -6.82 -12.31
C TRP A 311 -5.41 -6.26 -10.88
N GLY A 312 -6.34 -5.36 -10.53
CA GLY A 312 -6.48 -4.79 -9.18
C GLY A 312 -6.70 -5.82 -8.08
N ILE A 313 -7.35 -6.95 -8.38
CA ILE A 313 -7.46 -8.09 -7.45
C ILE A 313 -6.11 -8.81 -7.31
N VAL A 314 -5.54 -9.26 -8.43
CA VAL A 314 -4.40 -10.19 -8.42
C VAL A 314 -3.09 -9.52 -8.01
N VAL A 315 -2.96 -8.21 -8.25
CA VAL A 315 -1.75 -7.42 -7.92
C VAL A 315 -1.48 -7.35 -6.42
N ILE A 316 -2.49 -7.54 -5.56
CA ILE A 316 -2.33 -7.44 -4.09
C ILE A 316 -2.83 -8.65 -3.29
N ALA A 317 -3.48 -9.61 -3.93
CA ALA A 317 -3.94 -10.82 -3.25
C ALA A 317 -2.81 -11.62 -2.56
N ASP A 318 -1.57 -11.50 -3.06
CA ASP A 318 -0.36 -12.12 -2.52
C ASP A 318 0.29 -11.37 -1.35
N SER A 319 0.04 -10.07 -1.18
CA SER A 319 0.72 -9.22 -0.17
C SER A 319 0.63 -9.74 1.27
N PRO A 320 -0.57 -10.09 1.82
CA PRO A 320 -0.65 -10.71 3.15
C PRO A 320 -0.03 -12.12 3.20
N LEU A 321 0.01 -12.82 2.06
CA LEU A 321 0.58 -14.16 1.95
C LEU A 321 2.11 -14.12 1.99
N PHE A 322 2.73 -13.16 1.31
CA PHE A 322 4.17 -12.92 1.39
C PHE A 322 4.59 -12.52 2.80
N SER A 323 3.84 -11.63 3.45
CA SER A 323 4.08 -11.29 4.86
C SER A 323 4.03 -12.54 5.75
N THR A 324 3.09 -13.44 5.50
CA THR A 324 2.98 -14.73 6.18
C THR A 324 4.18 -15.64 5.89
N LEU A 325 4.62 -15.77 4.63
CA LEU A 325 5.79 -16.57 4.26
C LEU A 325 7.08 -16.05 4.88
N VAL A 326 7.30 -14.73 4.86
CA VAL A 326 8.45 -14.08 5.48
C VAL A 326 8.44 -14.35 6.99
N ALA A 327 7.29 -14.15 7.63
CA ALA A 327 7.08 -14.43 9.05
C ALA A 327 7.32 -15.90 9.45
N GLN A 328 6.91 -16.86 8.62
CA GLN A 328 7.06 -18.30 8.88
C GLN A 328 8.50 -18.79 8.67
N ASN A 329 9.25 -18.15 7.77
CA ASN A 329 10.61 -18.57 7.42
C ASN A 329 11.70 -17.74 8.13
N ALA A 330 11.32 -16.73 8.92
CA ALA A 330 12.22 -16.00 9.80
C ALA A 330 12.49 -16.77 11.11
N PRO A 331 13.71 -16.72 11.66
CA PRO A 331 13.98 -17.24 13.00
C PRO A 331 13.05 -16.59 14.04
N LEU A 332 12.55 -17.37 15.01
CA LEU A 332 11.57 -16.90 16.00
C LEU A 332 12.05 -15.66 16.78
N GLN A 333 13.36 -15.56 17.03
CA GLN A 333 14.00 -14.44 17.74
C GLN A 333 14.27 -13.20 16.86
N LEU A 334 14.04 -13.31 15.54
CA LEU A 334 14.36 -12.26 14.56
C LEU A 334 13.17 -11.91 13.67
N LYS A 335 11.97 -12.41 13.98
CA LYS A 335 10.77 -12.25 13.15
C LYS A 335 10.40 -10.78 12.92
N GLY A 336 10.48 -9.96 13.97
CA GLY A 336 10.25 -8.51 13.88
C GLY A 336 11.27 -7.83 12.95
N THR A 337 12.57 -8.09 13.16
CA THR A 337 13.64 -7.58 12.29
C THR A 337 13.41 -7.96 10.83
N ALA A 338 13.05 -9.22 10.60
CA ALA A 338 12.85 -9.79 9.28
C ALA A 338 11.67 -9.14 8.53
N LEU A 339 10.53 -8.95 9.20
CA LEU A 339 9.37 -8.27 8.63
C LEU A 339 9.67 -6.79 8.36
N THR A 340 10.30 -6.09 9.30
CA THR A 340 10.65 -4.67 9.12
C THR A 340 11.59 -4.45 7.95
N ILE A 341 12.66 -5.26 7.82
CA ILE A 341 13.64 -5.07 6.73
C ILE A 341 13.06 -5.44 5.37
N VAL A 342 12.30 -6.55 5.28
CA VAL A 342 11.65 -6.96 4.02
C VAL A 342 10.62 -5.91 3.60
N ASN A 343 9.83 -5.40 4.55
CA ASN A 343 8.87 -4.35 4.25
C ASN A 343 9.57 -3.06 3.76
N SER A 344 10.61 -2.62 4.48
CA SER A 344 11.35 -1.41 4.13
C SER A 344 12.02 -1.50 2.76
N ILE A 345 12.66 -2.63 2.44
CA ILE A 345 13.25 -2.87 1.11
C ILE A 345 12.15 -2.92 0.05
N GLY A 346 11.04 -3.61 0.29
CA GLY A 346 9.92 -3.68 -0.65
C GLY A 346 9.37 -2.30 -0.98
N PHE A 347 9.08 -1.47 0.02
CA PHE A 347 8.63 -0.09 -0.20
C PHE A 347 9.71 0.76 -0.91
N PHE A 348 10.98 0.56 -0.61
CA PHE A 348 12.06 1.25 -1.33
C PHE A 348 12.07 0.89 -2.82
N ILE A 349 11.84 -0.38 -3.16
CA ILE A 349 11.73 -0.84 -4.55
C ILE A 349 10.58 -0.15 -5.30
N THR A 350 9.45 0.12 -4.63
CA THR A 350 8.32 0.86 -5.26
C THR A 350 8.74 2.24 -5.76
N ILE A 351 9.64 2.93 -5.07
CA ILE A 351 10.10 4.27 -5.45
C ILE A 351 10.78 4.22 -6.82
N PHE A 352 11.61 3.19 -7.07
CA PHE A 352 12.29 3.06 -8.35
C PHE A 352 11.32 2.81 -9.49
N SER A 353 10.37 1.89 -9.33
CA SER A 353 9.42 1.58 -10.41
C SER A 353 8.47 2.75 -10.68
N ILE A 354 8.02 3.48 -9.65
CA ILE A 354 7.21 4.70 -9.80
C ILE A 354 7.99 5.76 -10.59
N LEU A 355 9.23 6.06 -10.17
CA LEU A 355 10.04 7.08 -10.83
C LEU A 355 10.42 6.68 -12.26
N LEU A 356 10.72 5.40 -12.50
CA LEU A 356 11.02 4.88 -13.82
C LEU A 356 9.84 5.05 -14.78
N LEU A 357 8.63 4.63 -14.40
CA LEU A 357 7.45 4.80 -15.26
C LEU A 357 7.09 6.28 -15.45
N ASN A 358 7.30 7.11 -14.43
CA ASN A 358 7.08 8.55 -14.51
C ASN A 358 8.03 9.20 -15.52
N LEU A 359 9.32 8.82 -15.52
CA LEU A 359 10.31 9.26 -16.50
C LEU A 359 9.96 8.77 -17.92
N LEU A 360 9.59 7.50 -18.07
CA LEU A 360 9.27 6.96 -19.40
C LEU A 360 8.05 7.65 -20.03
N LYS A 361 7.07 8.03 -19.21
CA LYS A 361 5.90 8.80 -19.67
C LYS A 361 6.27 10.18 -20.24
N THR A 362 7.38 10.80 -19.82
CA THR A 362 7.83 12.07 -20.40
C THR A 362 8.56 11.90 -21.73
N ILE A 363 9.01 10.67 -22.04
CA ILE A 363 9.82 10.37 -23.23
C ILE A 363 8.98 9.69 -24.32
N THR A 364 7.95 8.92 -23.93
CA THR A 364 7.08 8.20 -24.88
C THR A 364 5.64 8.13 -24.41
N THR A 365 4.72 8.10 -25.37
CA THR A 365 3.28 7.86 -25.16
C THR A 365 2.91 6.38 -25.29
N SER A 366 3.87 5.50 -25.59
CA SER A 366 3.62 4.08 -25.81
C SER A 366 3.09 3.39 -24.55
N THR A 367 2.02 2.61 -24.69
CA THR A 367 1.46 1.78 -23.61
C THR A 367 2.39 0.63 -23.22
N ALA A 368 3.41 0.33 -24.06
CA ALA A 368 4.43 -0.68 -23.79
C ALA A 368 5.25 -0.44 -22.52
N ILE A 369 5.30 0.81 -22.03
CA ILE A 369 6.00 1.15 -20.78
C ILE A 369 5.46 0.36 -19.57
N LEU A 370 4.19 -0.08 -19.61
CA LEU A 370 3.57 -0.86 -18.54
C LEU A 370 4.16 -2.28 -18.43
N MET A 371 4.74 -2.83 -19.50
CA MET A 371 5.38 -4.16 -19.46
C MET A 371 6.61 -4.19 -18.55
N ILE A 372 7.21 -3.02 -18.26
CA ILE A 372 8.33 -2.91 -17.30
C ILE A 372 7.89 -3.30 -15.90
N LEU A 373 6.59 -3.20 -15.57
CA LEU A 373 6.07 -3.71 -14.32
C LEU A 373 6.24 -5.22 -14.19
N ALA A 374 6.27 -5.98 -15.30
CA ALA A 374 6.47 -7.43 -15.29
C ALA A 374 7.85 -7.85 -14.76
N ILE A 375 8.85 -6.96 -14.78
CA ILE A 375 10.21 -7.25 -14.28
C ILE A 375 10.15 -7.78 -12.85
N GLY A 376 9.41 -7.08 -11.97
CA GLY A 376 9.22 -7.46 -10.58
C GLY A 376 8.62 -8.86 -10.42
N PRO A 377 7.39 -9.10 -10.91
CA PRO A 377 6.75 -10.40 -10.86
C PRO A 377 7.58 -11.52 -11.46
N ILE A 378 8.26 -11.32 -12.59
CA ILE A 378 9.16 -12.32 -13.19
C ILE A 378 10.27 -12.70 -12.21
N PHE A 379 10.96 -11.71 -11.62
CA PHE A 379 12.00 -11.99 -10.62
C PHE A 379 11.44 -12.70 -9.38
N GLY A 380 10.27 -12.30 -8.89
CA GLY A 380 9.60 -12.94 -7.77
C GLY A 380 9.21 -14.39 -8.06
N LEU A 381 8.67 -14.68 -9.24
CA LEU A 381 8.29 -16.02 -9.69
C LEU A 381 9.52 -16.93 -9.81
N ILE A 382 10.60 -16.45 -10.44
CA ILE A 382 11.86 -17.20 -10.53
C ILE A 382 12.37 -17.56 -9.12
N ALA A 383 12.30 -16.62 -8.17
CA ALA A 383 12.72 -16.85 -6.80
C ALA A 383 11.85 -17.89 -6.08
N LEU A 384 10.53 -17.88 -6.29
CA LEU A 384 9.58 -18.81 -5.66
C LEU A 384 9.64 -20.23 -6.24
N MET A 385 9.89 -20.35 -7.55
CA MET A 385 9.96 -21.61 -8.29
C MET A 385 11.29 -22.34 -8.14
N LYS A 386 12.34 -21.64 -7.69
CA LYS A 386 13.65 -22.25 -7.43
C LYS A 386 13.51 -23.35 -6.38
N LYS A 387 13.68 -24.61 -6.80
CA LYS A 387 13.70 -25.78 -5.90
C LYS A 387 14.85 -25.64 -4.89
N GLU A 388 14.60 -26.05 -3.66
CA GLU A 388 15.66 -26.25 -2.67
C GLU A 388 16.59 -27.34 -3.23
N LYS A 389 17.86 -27.00 -3.43
CA LYS A 389 18.91 -28.00 -3.68
C LYS A 389 19.32 -28.61 -2.36
#